data_AF-A0A2N2VWQ2-F1
#
_entry.id   AF-A0A2N2VWQ2-F1
#
_cell.length_a   1.000
_cell.length_b   1.000
_cell.length_c   1.000
_cell.angle_alpha   90.00
_cell.angle_beta   90.00
_cell.angle_gamma   90.00
#
_symmetry.space_group_name_H-M   'P 1'
#
loop_
_entity.id
_entity.type
_entity.pdbx_description
1 polymer ?
#
loop_
_entity_poly.entity_id
_entity_poly.type
_entity_poly.pdbx_seq_one_letter_code
_entity_poly.pdbx_strand_id
1 'polypeptide(L)' 'EKNFGSDLQYVSGGLGFRSGKGTFIDLAFQKRLNTNENYSLYEDYTNHAAPVATQESSGWKILMTLGFRF' A
#
# COMPACT_ATOMS: atom_id res chain seq x y z
N GLU A 1 3.63 -11.06 21.87
CA GLU A 1 3.22 -10.48 20.58
C GLU A 1 4.48 -10.11 19.81
N LYS A 2 4.79 -10.83 18.73
CA LYS A 2 5.98 -10.59 17.91
C LYS A 2 5.61 -9.46 16.95
N ASN A 3 6.27 -8.31 17.06
CA ASN A 3 6.05 -7.16 16.18
C ASN A 3 6.35 -7.56 14.73
N PHE A 4 5.32 -7.98 13.99
CA PHE A 4 5.33 -8.00 12.54
C PHE A 4 5.20 -6.55 12.08
N GLY A 5 6.30 -5.81 12.17
CA GLY A 5 6.42 -4.53 11.48
C GLY A 5 6.39 -4.83 9.98
N SER A 6 5.19 -4.90 9.41
CA SER A 6 5.06 -4.91 7.96
C SER A 6 5.51 -3.54 7.50
N ASP A 7 6.72 -3.44 6.94
CA ASP A 7 7.24 -2.22 6.34
C ASP A 7 6.46 -1.93 5.05
N LEU A 8 5.25 -1.40 5.25
CA LEU A 8 4.34 -0.97 4.21
C LEU A 8 4.86 0.34 3.64
N GLN A 9 5.59 0.25 2.54
CA GLN A 9 6.06 1.43 1.82
C GLN A 9 5.10 1.79 0.68
N TYR A 10 4.80 3.07 0.53
CA TYR A 10 3.91 3.59 -0.50
C TYR A 10 4.61 4.68 -1.30
N VAL A 11 4.36 4.68 -2.61
CA VAL A 11 4.67 5.80 -3.50
C VAL A 11 3.36 6.40 -3.99
N SER A 12 3.21 7.71 -3.90
CA SER A 12 1.99 8.41 -4.31
C SER A 12 2.32 9.69 -5.05
N GLY A 13 1.42 10.08 -5.94
CA GLY A 13 1.49 11.33 -6.67
C GLY A 13 0.12 11.79 -7.10
N GLY A 14 -0.02 13.07 -7.42
CA GLY A 14 -1.28 13.61 -7.89
C GLY A 14 -1.10 14.93 -8.63
N LEU A 15 -2.09 15.25 -9.43
CA LEU A 15 -2.21 16.49 -10.18
C LEU A 15 -3.63 17.03 -10.04
N GLY A 16 -3.73 18.34 -9.87
CA GLY A 16 -4.99 19.02 -9.67
C GLY A 16 -5.07 20.30 -10.48
N PHE A 17 -6.28 20.62 -10.93
CA PHE A 17 -6.60 21.87 -11.58
C PHE A 17 -7.72 22.56 -10.83
N ARG A 18 -7.55 23.86 -10.58
CA ARG A 18 -8.57 24.70 -9.96
C ARG A 18 -8.89 25.87 -10.87
N SER A 19 -10.18 26.06 -11.13
CA SER A 19 -10.68 27.26 -11.79
C SER A 19 -10.84 28.38 -10.77
N GLY A 20 -10.52 29.61 -11.17
CA GLY A 20 -10.75 30.81 -10.34
C GLY A 20 -12.22 31.00 -9.93
N LYS A 21 -13.16 30.34 -10.62
CA LYS A 21 -14.60 30.38 -10.35
C LYS A 21 -15.09 29.31 -9.36
N GLY A 22 -14.19 28.69 -8.60
CA GLY A 22 -14.56 27.80 -7.50
C GLY A 22 -14.73 26.32 -7.85
N THR A 23 -14.53 25.94 -9.11
CA THR A 23 -14.50 24.51 -9.51
C THR A 23 -13.10 23.93 -9.42
N PHE A 24 -13.00 22.65 -9.07
CA PHE A 24 -11.72 21.93 -9.04
C PHE A 24 -11.88 20.47 -9.46
N ILE A 25 -10.79 19.94 -10.03
CA ILE A 25 -10.63 18.54 -10.37
C ILE A 25 -9.25 18.07 -9.94
N ASP A 26 -9.21 17.00 -9.16
CA ASP A 26 -7.97 16.38 -8.69
C ASP A 26 -7.93 14.92 -9.11
N LEU A 27 -6.75 14.46 -9.52
CA LEU A 27 -6.44 13.07 -9.79
C LEU A 27 -5.20 12.68 -8.98
N ALA A 28 -5.35 11.66 -8.15
CA ALA A 28 -4.27 11.14 -7.33
C ALA A 28 -4.15 9.62 -7.52
N PHE A 29 -2.91 9.12 -7.42
CA PHE A 29 -2.62 7.69 -7.40
C PHE A 29 -1.72 7.37 -6.20
N GLN A 30 -1.86 6.16 -5.70
CA GLN A 30 -1.00 5.57 -4.69
C GLN A 30 -0.71 4.13 -5.07
N LYS A 31 0.55 3.75 -5.05
CA LYS A 31 1.03 2.39 -5.28
C LYS A 31 1.73 1.90 -4.02
N ARG A 32 1.40 0.70 -3.57
CA ARG A 32 2.17 -0.03 -2.56
C ARG A 32 3.41 -0.63 -3.22
N LEU A 33 4.59 -0.37 -2.67
CA LEU A 33 5.82 -1.03 -3.08
C LEU A 33 5.73 -2.51 -2.67
N ASN A 34 6.22 -3.41 -3.54
CA ASN A 34 6.17 -4.85 -3.24
C ASN A 34 6.96 -5.12 -1.96
N THR A 35 6.26 -5.63 -0.96
CA THR A 35 6.88 -6.18 0.25
C THR A 35 6.86 -7.69 0.11
N ASN A 36 8.05 -8.31 0.17
CA ASN A 36 8.19 -9.76 0.28
C ASN A 36 8.45 -10.09 1.74
N GLU A 37 7.44 -10.66 2.39
CA GLU A 37 7.56 -11.12 3.77
C GLU A 37 7.60 -12.64 3.81
N ASN A 38 8.66 -13.17 4.43
CA ASN A 38 8.78 -14.59 4.73
C ASN A 38 8.38 -14.81 6.18
N TYR A 39 7.40 -15.67 6.42
CA TYR A 39 7.01 -16.06 7.77
C TYR A 39 6.98 -17.58 7.90
N SER A 40 7.44 -18.04 9.06
CA SER A 40 7.22 -19.41 9.51
C SER A 40 6.15 -19.41 10.60
N LEU A 41 5.21 -20.34 10.51
CA LEU A 41 4.12 -20.47 11.48
C LEU A 41 4.57 -21.04 12.83
N TYR A 42 5.71 -21.76 12.84
CA TYR A 42 6.31 -22.36 14.02
C TYR A 42 7.84 -22.36 13.92
N GLU A 43 8.52 -22.56 15.04
CA GLU A 43 9.98 -22.71 15.06
C GLU A 43 10.39 -24.12 14.62
N ASP A 44 11.60 -24.25 14.07
CA ASP A 44 12.17 -25.53 13.72
C ASP A 44 12.22 -26.45 14.96
N TYR A 45 11.88 -27.73 14.79
CA TYR A 45 12.05 -28.73 15.83
C TYR A 45 12.86 -29.91 15.29
N THR A 46 13.32 -30.79 16.19
CA THR A 46 14.40 -31.75 15.92
C THR A 46 14.23 -32.48 14.57
N ASN A 47 15.17 -32.24 13.65
CA ASN A 47 15.23 -32.78 12.27
C ASN A 47 14.09 -32.36 11.31
N HIS A 48 13.30 -31.34 11.64
CA HIS A 48 12.23 -30.82 10.80
C HIS A 48 12.30 -29.29 10.72
N ALA A 49 12.71 -28.79 9.55
CA ALA A 49 12.60 -27.36 9.23
C ALA A 49 11.13 -26.96 9.11
N ALA A 50 10.77 -25.83 9.71
CA ALA A 50 9.44 -25.28 9.61
C ALA A 50 9.18 -24.73 8.20
N PRO A 51 7.97 -24.91 7.66
CA PRO A 51 7.60 -24.42 6.35
C PRO A 51 7.58 -22.90 6.36
N VAL A 52 8.37 -22.31 5.47
CA VAL A 52 8.40 -20.86 5.25
C VAL A 52 7.39 -20.53 4.15
N ALA A 53 6.42 -19.69 4.48
CA ALA A 53 5.50 -19.11 3.51
C ALA A 53 6.01 -17.73 3.09
N THR A 54 5.91 -17.44 1.79
CA THR A 54 6.20 -16.13 1.23
C THR A 54 4.89 -15.45 0.85
N GLN A 55 4.67 -14.25 1.36
CA GLN A 55 3.53 -13.43 0.96
C GLN A 55 4.03 -12.23 0.15
N GLU A 56 3.59 -12.17 -1.09
CA GLU A 56 3.75 -11.01 -1.96
C GLU A 56 2.45 -10.20 -1.93
N SER A 57 2.54 -8.92 -1.59
CA SER A 57 1.37 -8.04 -1.58
C SER A 57 1.63 -6.77 -2.38
N SER A 58 0.84 -6.58 -3.43
CA SER A 58 0.86 -5.40 -4.29
C SER A 58 -0.52 -4.78 -4.37
N GLY A 59 -0.59 -3.45 -4.55
CA GLY A 59 -1.87 -2.75 -4.63
C GLY A 59 -1.74 -1.36 -5.23
N TRP A 60 -2.76 -0.98 -5.98
CA TRP A 60 -2.91 0.33 -6.57
C TRP A 60 -4.22 0.97 -6.12
N LYS A 61 -4.17 2.26 -5.83
CA LYS A 61 -5.33 3.08 -5.52
C LYS A 61 -5.32 4.29 -6.45
N ILE A 62 -6.47 4.59 -7.03
CA ILE A 62 -6.70 5.78 -7.85
C ILE A 62 -7.85 6.53 -7.21
N LEU A 63 -7.67 7.83 -7.00
CA LEU A 63 -8.67 8.73 -6.44
C LEU A 63 -8.88 9.87 -7.43
N MET A 64 -10.13 10.09 -7.81
CA MET A 64 -10.55 11.25 -8.57
C MET A 64 -11.52 12.06 -7.72
N THR A 65 -11.29 13.37 -7.63
CA THR A 65 -12.15 14.29 -6.89
C THR A 65 -12.64 15.37 -7.82
N LEU A 66 -13.95 15.62 -7.80
CA LEU A 66 -14.61 16.73 -8.50
C LEU A 66 -15.27 17.61 -7.45
N GLY A 67 -15.09 18.92 -7.55
CA GLY A 67 -15.71 19.83 -6.59
C GLY A 67 -16.14 21.15 -7.21
N PHE A 68 -17.17 21.71 -6.58
CA PHE A 68 -17.80 22.97 -6.94
C PHE A 68 -17.97 23.78 -5.65
N ARG A 69 -17.53 25.03 -5.66
CA ARG A 69 -17.73 25.99 -4.57
C ARG A 69 -18.75 27.04 -5.02
N PHE A 70 -19.86 27.11 -4.30
CA PHE A 70 -20.93 28.10 -4.46
C PHE A 70 -20.61 29.35 -3.64
#